data_AF-A0A7S1Q2Z1-F1
#
_entry.id   AF-A0A7S1Q2Z1-F1
#
_cell.length_a   1.000
_cell.length_b   1.000
_cell.length_c   1.000
_cell.angle_alpha   90.00
_cell.angle_beta   90.00
_cell.angle_gamma   90.00
#
_symmetry.space_group_name_H-M   'P 1'
#
loop_
_entity.id
_entity.type
_entity.pdbx_description
1 polymer ?
#
loop_
_entity_poly.entity_id
_entity_poly.type
_entity_poly.pdbx_seq_one_letter_code
_entity_poly.pdbx_strand_id
1 'polypeptide(L)'
;APLCGPFHRPPVAMLVLSRLAACLAALGCVAAVAPDTPTAEAPAGRTSASAPAPQASAAPRLRASPANGSAALVTDREGSQVRDGLCDLTEAFFQSVMRDKCHSDKPVTCVFVKFPQCSDEDICNNRNGCGFVQDNDLVKFTGYHCQGSVGWQSGKPTGNFQLDCDPALTPLATVLIVILAIVVVAACACFLWCCCCR
;
A
#
# COMPACT_ATOMS: atom_id res chain seq x y z
N ALA A 1 -57.08 -4.21 17.03
CA ALA A 1 -56.92 -2.85 16.50
C ALA A 1 -56.19 -2.02 17.54
N PRO A 2 -54.90 -1.65 17.34
CA PRO A 2 -54.25 -0.73 18.26
C PRO A 2 -54.66 0.71 17.90
N LEU A 3 -55.09 1.43 18.93
CA LEU A 3 -55.52 2.83 18.89
C LEU A 3 -54.28 3.74 18.82
N CYS A 4 -54.06 4.40 17.69
CA CYS A 4 -53.10 5.51 17.59
C CYS A 4 -53.81 6.81 18.01
N GLY A 5 -53.51 7.32 19.19
CA GLY A 5 -53.87 8.67 19.63
C GLY A 5 -52.91 9.73 19.06
N PRO A 6 -53.34 11.01 18.98
CA PRO A 6 -52.55 12.08 18.39
C PRO A 6 -51.50 12.57 19.40
N PHE A 7 -50.30 12.02 19.29
CA PHE A 7 -49.14 12.53 20.03
C PHE A 7 -48.50 13.65 19.20
N HIS A 8 -48.49 14.86 19.73
CA HIS A 8 -47.80 16.01 19.16
C HIS A 8 -46.28 15.78 19.33
N ARG A 9 -45.70 14.94 18.46
CA ARG A 9 -44.26 14.72 18.41
C ARG A 9 -43.62 15.95 17.71
N PRO A 10 -42.51 16.51 18.25
CA PRO A 10 -41.66 17.39 17.45
C PRO A 10 -41.29 16.65 16.17
N PRO A 11 -41.06 17.36 15.03
CA PRO A 11 -40.94 16.73 13.72
C PRO A 11 -39.84 15.68 13.78
N VAL A 12 -40.25 14.41 13.84
CA VAL A 12 -39.37 13.24 13.95
C VAL A 12 -38.35 13.25 12.81
N ALA A 13 -38.72 13.89 11.69
CA ALA A 13 -37.85 14.23 10.57
C ALA A 13 -36.55 14.96 10.99
N MET A 14 -36.58 15.95 11.88
CA MET A 14 -35.36 16.68 12.29
C MET A 14 -34.41 15.82 13.13
N LEU A 15 -34.95 14.93 13.96
CA LEU A 15 -34.16 14.05 14.83
C LEU A 15 -33.52 12.90 14.02
N VAL A 16 -34.24 12.40 13.01
CA VAL A 16 -33.72 11.41 12.06
C VAL A 16 -32.66 12.04 11.16
N LEU A 17 -32.88 13.26 10.66
CA LEU A 17 -31.88 13.99 9.85
C LEU A 17 -30.61 14.31 10.63
N SER A 18 -30.68 14.68 11.92
CA SER A 18 -29.46 14.94 12.70
C SER A 18 -28.67 13.66 13.00
N ARG A 19 -29.37 12.54 13.24
CA ARG A 19 -28.76 11.22 13.46
C ARG A 19 -28.16 10.65 12.18
N LEU A 20 -28.82 10.83 11.03
CA LEU A 20 -28.30 10.48 9.70
C LEU A 20 -27.12 11.35 9.31
N ALA A 21 -27.19 12.66 9.54
CA ALA A 21 -26.07 13.57 9.30
C ALA A 21 -24.88 13.23 10.21
N ALA A 22 -25.09 12.86 11.47
CA ALA A 22 -24.03 12.39 12.36
C ALA A 22 -23.44 11.03 11.91
N CYS A 23 -24.27 10.09 11.44
CA CYS A 23 -23.79 8.83 10.87
C CYS A 23 -23.03 9.05 9.56
N LEU A 24 -23.54 9.90 8.66
CA LEU A 24 -22.90 10.24 7.40
C LEU A 24 -21.62 11.05 7.60
N ALA A 25 -21.54 11.90 8.62
CA ALA A 25 -20.31 12.56 9.01
C ALA A 25 -19.29 11.56 9.58
N ALA A 26 -19.72 10.59 10.38
CA ALA A 26 -18.86 9.52 10.89
C ALA A 26 -18.37 8.57 9.77
N LEU A 27 -19.22 8.26 8.78
CA LEU A 27 -18.88 7.49 7.59
C LEU A 27 -18.00 8.28 6.61
N GLY A 28 -18.24 9.59 6.48
CA GLY A 28 -17.45 10.51 5.66
C GLY A 28 -16.02 10.70 6.18
N CYS A 29 -15.79 10.55 7.48
CA CYS A 29 -14.44 10.53 8.04
C CYS A 29 -13.62 9.28 7.63
N VAL A 30 -14.26 8.18 7.20
CA VAL A 30 -13.57 6.98 6.74
C VAL A 30 -13.24 7.05 5.24
N ALA A 31 -14.02 7.81 4.46
CA ALA A 31 -13.84 7.96 3.02
C ALA A 31 -12.72 8.95 2.61
N ALA A 32 -12.17 9.74 3.55
CA ALA A 32 -11.10 10.68 3.27
C ALA A 32 -9.69 10.05 3.26
N VAL A 33 -9.57 8.75 3.51
CA VAL A 33 -8.34 7.97 3.30
C VAL A 33 -8.58 7.01 2.14
N ALA A 34 -8.82 7.56 0.96
CA ALA A 34 -8.67 6.81 -0.28
C ALA A 34 -7.20 6.97 -0.72
N PRO A 35 -6.34 5.94 -0.58
CA PRO A 35 -5.11 5.92 -1.35
C PRO A 35 -5.51 5.81 -2.82
N ASP A 36 -5.14 6.81 -3.62
CA ASP A 36 -5.21 6.75 -5.08
C ASP A 36 -4.58 5.43 -5.53
N THR A 37 -5.41 4.45 -5.83
CA THR A 37 -4.97 3.14 -6.31
C THR A 37 -4.94 3.26 -7.83
N PRO A 38 -3.75 3.35 -8.47
CA PRO A 38 -3.68 3.32 -9.92
C PRO A 38 -4.27 2.00 -10.38
N THR A 39 -5.33 2.09 -11.19
CA THR A 39 -6.01 0.95 -11.76
C THR A 39 -5.10 0.35 -12.84
N ALA A 40 -4.21 -0.56 -12.44
CA ALA A 40 -3.43 -1.35 -13.37
C ALA A 40 -4.34 -2.42 -14.00
N GLU A 41 -4.64 -2.21 -15.27
CA GLU A 41 -5.38 -3.10 -16.15
C GLU A 41 -4.64 -4.44 -16.25
N ALA A 42 -5.20 -5.48 -15.63
CA ALA A 42 -4.62 -6.82 -15.66
C ALA A 42 -4.86 -7.47 -17.04
N PRO A 43 -3.82 -7.91 -17.78
CA PRO A 43 -4.00 -8.68 -19.00
C PRO A 43 -4.53 -10.07 -18.67
N ALA A 44 -5.57 -10.48 -19.41
CA ALA A 44 -6.24 -11.77 -19.31
C ALA A 44 -5.25 -12.95 -19.38
N GLY A 45 -5.32 -13.81 -18.37
CA GLY A 45 -4.49 -15.00 -18.23
C GLY A 45 -4.68 -16.02 -19.37
N ARG A 46 -3.56 -16.51 -19.89
CA ARG A 46 -3.49 -17.80 -20.57
C ARG A 46 -3.31 -18.89 -19.53
N THR A 47 -4.22 -19.84 -19.54
CA THR A 47 -4.07 -21.18 -18.96
C THR A 47 -2.87 -21.89 -19.58
N SER A 48 -2.00 -22.47 -18.75
CA SER A 48 -1.06 -23.51 -19.16
C SER A 48 -0.78 -24.45 -18.01
N ALA A 49 -0.72 -25.72 -18.39
CA ALA A 49 -0.87 -26.90 -17.57
C ALA A 49 0.47 -27.45 -17.10
N SER A 50 0.33 -28.45 -16.22
CA SER A 50 1.24 -29.58 -16.00
C SER A 50 2.54 -29.30 -15.23
N ALA A 51 2.52 -29.77 -13.98
CA ALA A 51 3.67 -29.91 -13.12
C ALA A 51 4.73 -30.87 -13.71
N PRO A 52 6.03 -30.51 -13.66
CA PRO A 52 7.12 -31.46 -13.66
C PRO A 52 7.67 -31.68 -12.24
N ALA A 53 8.14 -32.91 -12.03
CA ALA A 53 8.72 -33.51 -10.84
C ALA A 53 9.97 -32.77 -10.27
N PRO A 54 10.39 -33.08 -9.02
CA PRO A 54 11.48 -32.37 -8.35
C PRO A 54 12.85 -32.79 -8.90
N GLN A 55 13.68 -31.82 -9.31
CA GLN A 55 15.10 -32.03 -9.59
C GLN A 55 15.97 -31.45 -8.48
N ALA A 56 16.88 -32.30 -8.01
CA ALA A 56 17.82 -32.06 -6.94
C ALA A 56 18.96 -31.09 -7.35
N SER A 57 19.35 -30.27 -6.37
CA SER A 57 20.66 -29.66 -6.13
C SER A 57 21.67 -29.55 -7.28
N ALA A 58 21.93 -28.29 -7.69
CA ALA A 58 23.27 -27.87 -8.12
C ALA A 58 23.53 -26.43 -7.64
N ALA A 59 24.64 -26.23 -6.91
CA ALA A 59 25.07 -24.94 -6.39
C ALA A 59 25.40 -23.95 -7.53
N PRO A 60 24.95 -22.68 -7.47
CA PRO A 60 25.24 -21.70 -8.50
C PRO A 60 26.70 -21.24 -8.42
N ARG A 61 27.48 -21.54 -9.48
CA ARG A 61 28.82 -20.96 -9.69
C ARG A 61 28.66 -19.53 -10.22
N LEU A 62 29.00 -18.54 -9.40
CA LEU A 62 29.22 -17.15 -9.81
C LEU A 62 30.35 -17.09 -10.86
N ARG A 63 30.01 -16.77 -12.11
CA ARG A 63 30.99 -16.31 -13.11
C ARG A 63 31.08 -14.79 -13.02
N ALA A 64 32.22 -14.28 -12.56
CA ALA A 64 32.58 -12.88 -12.70
C ALA A 64 32.88 -12.57 -14.17
N SER A 65 32.16 -11.62 -14.76
CA SER A 65 32.43 -11.08 -16.09
C SER A 65 33.10 -9.71 -15.95
N PRO A 66 34.27 -9.47 -16.55
CA PRO A 66 34.99 -8.21 -16.37
C PRO A 66 34.35 -7.06 -17.17
N ALA A 67 34.22 -5.92 -16.51
CA ALA A 67 33.69 -4.67 -17.02
C ALA A 67 34.68 -3.99 -17.98
N ASN A 68 34.21 -3.63 -19.18
CA ASN A 68 34.73 -2.48 -19.91
C ASN A 68 33.73 -2.05 -20.98
N GLY A 69 33.01 -0.95 -20.74
CA GLY A 69 32.07 -0.38 -21.70
C GLY A 69 31.14 0.63 -21.03
N SER A 70 31.39 1.91 -21.28
CA SER A 70 30.54 3.03 -20.86
C SER A 70 29.16 2.89 -21.52
N ALA A 71 28.22 2.27 -20.81
CA ALA A 71 26.85 2.10 -21.25
C ALA A 71 26.07 3.40 -21.05
N ALA A 72 25.94 4.19 -22.11
CA ALA A 72 24.85 5.16 -22.20
C ALA A 72 23.55 4.37 -22.40
N LEU A 73 22.78 4.22 -21.33
CA LEU A 73 21.51 3.49 -21.31
C LEU A 73 20.42 4.37 -21.93
N VAL A 74 20.05 4.07 -23.18
CA VAL A 74 18.90 4.68 -23.86
C VAL A 74 17.63 4.12 -23.23
N THR A 75 16.86 4.97 -22.55
CA THR A 75 15.57 4.67 -21.94
C THR A 75 14.44 4.85 -22.96
N ASP A 76 14.16 3.81 -23.74
CA ASP A 76 12.87 3.68 -24.43
C ASP A 76 11.86 2.96 -23.54
N ARG A 77 10.60 3.38 -23.66
CA ARG A 77 9.49 3.19 -22.70
C ARG A 77 9.00 1.74 -22.52
N GLU A 78 9.68 0.76 -23.12
CA GLU A 78 9.51 -0.69 -22.96
C GLU A 78 10.71 -1.36 -22.23
N GLY A 79 11.63 -0.56 -21.67
CA GLY A 79 12.83 -0.99 -20.95
C GLY A 79 12.66 -1.17 -19.43
N SER A 80 11.56 -1.75 -18.95
CA SER A 80 11.31 -1.92 -17.49
C SER A 80 12.24 -2.98 -16.86
N GLN A 81 12.43 -4.12 -17.52
CA GLN A 81 13.04 -5.30 -16.86
C GLN A 81 14.49 -5.12 -16.38
N VAL A 82 15.30 -4.27 -17.01
CA VAL A 82 16.70 -4.05 -16.58
C VAL A 82 16.79 -3.01 -15.46
N ARG A 83 15.86 -2.06 -15.41
CA ARG A 83 15.76 -1.10 -14.30
C ARG A 83 15.20 -1.76 -13.03
N ASP A 84 14.34 -2.75 -13.20
CA ASP A 84 13.71 -3.48 -12.09
C ASP A 84 14.78 -4.15 -11.20
N GLY A 85 15.78 -4.82 -11.79
CA GLY A 85 16.83 -5.49 -11.00
C GLY A 85 17.74 -4.56 -10.17
N LEU A 86 17.99 -3.34 -10.65
CA LEU A 86 18.71 -2.31 -9.88
C LEU A 86 17.84 -1.71 -8.79
N CYS A 87 16.53 -1.60 -9.03
CA CYS A 87 15.56 -1.17 -8.03
C CYS A 87 15.52 -2.15 -6.86
N ASP A 88 15.37 -3.45 -7.14
CA ASP A 88 15.32 -4.51 -6.13
C ASP A 88 16.58 -4.55 -5.25
N LEU A 89 17.75 -4.42 -5.87
CA LEU A 89 19.03 -4.37 -5.14
C LEU A 89 19.13 -3.13 -4.25
N THR A 90 18.71 -1.98 -4.77
CA THR A 90 18.73 -0.71 -4.03
C THR A 90 17.76 -0.77 -2.84
N GLU A 91 16.58 -1.34 -3.06
CA GLU A 91 15.54 -1.49 -2.07
C GLU A 91 15.96 -2.43 -0.95
N ALA A 92 16.48 -3.63 -1.26
CA ALA A 92 17.02 -4.57 -0.28
C ALA A 92 18.16 -3.95 0.55
N PHE A 93 19.02 -3.14 -0.09
CA PHE A 93 20.07 -2.41 0.61
C PHE A 93 19.48 -1.40 1.60
N PHE A 94 18.52 -0.58 1.17
CA PHE A 94 17.88 0.41 2.05
C PHE A 94 17.09 -0.26 3.19
N GLN A 95 16.38 -1.35 2.93
CA GLN A 95 15.69 -2.11 3.98
C GLN A 95 16.66 -2.60 5.07
N SER A 96 17.81 -3.16 4.68
CA SER A 96 18.82 -3.61 5.63
C SER A 96 19.43 -2.45 6.42
N VAL A 97 19.82 -1.37 5.73
CA VAL A 97 20.43 -0.20 6.36
C VAL A 97 19.46 0.47 7.34
N MET A 98 18.21 0.67 6.94
CA MET A 98 17.21 1.32 7.78
C MET A 98 16.78 0.45 8.96
N ARG A 99 16.76 -0.87 8.81
CA ARG A 99 16.53 -1.78 9.94
C ARG A 99 17.56 -1.57 11.04
N ASP A 100 18.84 -1.53 10.68
CA ASP A 100 19.95 -1.38 11.62
C ASP A 100 20.01 0.04 12.18
N LYS A 101 19.87 1.06 11.32
CA LYS A 101 19.94 2.48 11.68
C LYS A 101 18.79 2.95 12.54
N CYS A 102 17.56 2.53 12.22
CA CYS A 102 16.36 2.94 12.94
C CYS A 102 16.00 1.97 14.08
N HIS A 103 16.86 0.99 14.40
CA HIS A 103 16.65 0.00 15.45
C HIS A 103 15.27 -0.69 15.39
N SER A 104 14.87 -1.13 14.20
CA SER A 104 13.56 -1.75 14.03
C SER A 104 13.57 -3.22 14.48
N ASP A 105 12.70 -3.56 15.42
CA ASP A 105 12.53 -4.94 15.91
C ASP A 105 12.01 -5.88 14.82
N LYS A 106 11.24 -5.34 13.88
CA LYS A 106 10.62 -6.08 12.77
C LYS A 106 11.40 -5.88 11.47
N PRO A 107 11.33 -6.83 10.53
CA PRO A 107 11.87 -6.61 9.20
C PRO A 107 11.17 -5.42 8.52
N VAL A 108 11.96 -4.58 7.86
CA VAL A 108 11.45 -3.48 7.04
C VAL A 108 11.05 -4.03 5.69
N THR A 109 9.78 -3.84 5.30
CA THR A 109 9.22 -4.36 4.04
C THR A 109 9.22 -3.35 2.90
N CYS A 110 9.35 -2.06 3.23
CA CYS A 110 9.28 -0.97 2.28
C CYS A 110 9.94 0.26 2.88
N VAL A 111 10.67 1.02 2.05
CA VAL A 111 11.29 2.30 2.43
C VAL A 111 10.85 3.37 1.44
N PHE A 112 10.18 4.42 1.92
CA PHE A 112 9.84 5.59 1.11
C PHE A 112 10.96 6.62 1.23
N VAL A 113 11.66 6.88 0.13
CA VAL A 113 12.76 7.84 0.13
C VAL A 113 12.77 8.69 -1.12
N LYS A 114 13.08 9.97 -0.96
CA LYS A 114 13.25 10.97 -2.02
C LYS A 114 14.62 11.62 -1.83
N PHE A 115 15.61 11.17 -2.56
CA PHE A 115 16.92 11.81 -2.58
C PHE A 115 16.91 13.04 -3.49
N PRO A 116 17.56 14.15 -3.09
CA PRO A 116 18.35 14.36 -1.87
C PRO A 116 17.56 14.94 -0.68
N GLN A 117 16.22 14.94 -0.74
CA GLN A 117 15.36 15.62 0.24
C GLN A 117 15.23 14.88 1.58
N CYS A 118 15.41 13.56 1.60
CA CYS A 118 15.31 12.74 2.79
C CYS A 118 16.67 12.53 3.44
N SER A 119 16.78 12.86 4.72
CA SER A 119 17.89 12.40 5.59
C SER A 119 17.56 11.03 6.21
N ASP A 120 18.58 10.34 6.74
CA ASP A 120 18.38 9.10 7.49
C ASP A 120 17.45 9.33 8.70
N GLU A 121 17.57 10.49 9.35
CA GLU A 121 16.73 10.89 10.47
C GLU A 121 15.27 11.13 10.05
N ASP A 122 15.04 11.71 8.87
CA ASP A 122 13.68 11.89 8.36
C ASP A 122 13.01 10.55 8.05
N ILE A 123 13.76 9.59 7.52
CA ILE A 123 13.27 8.23 7.26
C ILE A 123 12.94 7.54 8.59
N CYS A 124 13.82 7.60 9.59
CA CYS A 124 13.54 6.95 10.88
C CYS A 124 12.37 7.59 11.65
N ASN A 125 12.08 8.88 11.42
CA ASN A 125 11.02 9.63 12.10
C ASN A 125 9.76 9.85 11.25
N ASN A 126 9.68 9.24 10.06
CA ASN A 126 8.59 9.41 9.09
C ASN A 126 8.26 10.88 8.76
N ARG A 127 9.28 11.72 8.49
CA ARG A 127 9.13 13.16 8.21
C ARG A 127 9.28 13.48 6.73
N ASN A 128 8.68 14.58 6.28
CA ASN A 128 8.81 15.09 4.92
C ASN A 128 8.39 14.11 3.81
N GLY A 129 7.52 13.15 4.12
CA GLY A 129 7.12 12.09 3.19
C GLY A 129 8.19 11.02 2.96
N CYS A 130 9.24 11.01 3.78
CA CYS A 130 10.23 9.96 3.90
C CYS A 130 9.80 9.04 5.03
N GLY A 131 10.07 7.75 4.94
CA GLY A 131 9.71 6.81 6.02
C GLY A 131 9.99 5.38 5.66
N PHE A 132 9.67 4.47 6.57
CA PHE A 132 9.71 3.05 6.28
C PHE A 132 8.52 2.34 6.91
N VAL A 133 8.17 1.19 6.34
CA VAL A 133 7.08 0.35 6.82
C VAL A 133 7.66 -0.98 7.26
N GLN A 134 7.37 -1.32 8.51
CA GLN A 134 7.69 -2.61 9.09
C GLN A 134 6.68 -3.65 8.63
N ASP A 135 7.12 -4.90 8.56
CA ASP A 135 6.25 -6.01 8.20
C ASP A 135 5.00 -6.07 9.09
N ASN A 136 3.85 -6.15 8.42
CA ASN A 136 2.54 -6.18 9.05
C ASN A 136 1.67 -7.23 8.36
N ASP A 137 0.81 -7.88 9.12
CA ASP A 137 -0.13 -8.89 8.61
C ASP A 137 -1.29 -8.26 7.81
N LEU A 138 -1.51 -6.94 7.94
CA LEU A 138 -2.62 -6.25 7.28
C LEU A 138 -2.25 -5.68 5.91
N VAL A 139 -1.03 -5.18 5.74
CA VAL A 139 -0.57 -4.50 4.51
C VAL A 139 0.68 -5.19 4.02
N LYS A 140 0.67 -5.62 2.75
CA LYS A 140 1.84 -6.18 2.08
C LYS A 140 2.20 -5.30 0.90
N PHE A 141 3.47 -5.25 0.55
CA PHE A 141 3.94 -4.54 -0.64
C PHE A 141 4.21 -5.59 -1.71
N THR A 142 3.54 -5.46 -2.86
CA THR A 142 3.67 -6.41 -3.97
C THR A 142 4.73 -6.00 -4.99
N GLY A 143 5.25 -4.79 -4.85
CA GLY A 143 6.23 -4.22 -5.75
C GLY A 143 6.72 -2.87 -5.28
N TYR A 144 7.74 -2.41 -5.98
CA TYR A 144 8.44 -1.17 -5.70
C TYR A 144 8.61 -0.41 -7.01
N HIS A 145 8.56 0.91 -6.90
CA HIS A 145 8.67 1.81 -8.02
C HIS A 145 9.83 2.77 -7.79
N CYS A 146 10.84 2.63 -8.64
CA CYS A 146 11.99 3.48 -8.68
C CYS A 146 11.82 4.56 -9.74
N GLN A 147 11.76 5.82 -9.32
CA GLN A 147 11.71 6.97 -10.21
C GLN A 147 13.01 7.75 -10.17
N GLY A 148 13.35 8.38 -11.30
CA GLY A 148 14.52 9.25 -11.43
C GLY A 148 15.79 8.53 -11.90
N SER A 149 16.94 9.13 -11.57
CA SER A 149 18.27 8.64 -11.97
C SER A 149 19.13 8.37 -10.73
N VAL A 150 19.59 7.12 -10.61
CA VAL A 150 20.56 6.73 -9.58
C VAL A 150 21.95 6.87 -10.17
N GLY A 151 22.67 7.88 -9.70
CA GLY A 151 24.12 7.97 -9.82
C GLY A 151 24.79 7.31 -8.63
N TRP A 152 26.00 6.82 -8.83
CA TRP A 152 26.87 6.38 -7.74
C TRP A 152 28.14 7.22 -7.81
N GLN A 153 28.41 8.02 -6.77
CA GLN A 153 29.63 8.81 -6.67
C GLN A 153 30.26 8.61 -5.30
N SER A 154 31.50 8.13 -5.29
CA SER A 154 32.26 7.87 -4.05
C SER A 154 31.56 6.90 -3.08
N GLY A 155 30.87 5.88 -3.60
CA GLY A 155 30.16 4.89 -2.80
C GLY A 155 28.87 5.41 -2.14
N LYS A 156 28.42 6.62 -2.48
CA LYS A 156 27.14 7.17 -2.07
C LYS A 156 26.20 7.27 -3.28
N PRO A 157 24.91 6.96 -3.11
CA PRO A 157 23.93 7.25 -4.15
C PRO A 157 23.84 8.77 -4.32
N THR A 158 23.96 9.22 -5.55
CA THR A 158 23.81 10.63 -5.96
C THR A 158 22.73 10.74 -7.03
N GLY A 159 22.10 11.90 -7.17
CA GLY A 159 21.04 12.13 -8.14
C GLY A 159 19.66 12.29 -7.51
N ASN A 160 18.67 12.51 -8.36
CA ASN A 160 17.27 12.65 -7.97
C ASN A 160 16.63 11.28 -8.13
N PHE A 161 16.51 10.56 -7.02
CA PHE A 161 15.93 9.23 -6.98
C PHE A 161 14.81 9.18 -5.96
N GLN A 162 13.71 8.56 -6.34
CA GLN A 162 12.58 8.32 -5.47
C GLN A 162 12.24 6.83 -5.49
N LEU A 163 12.12 6.25 -4.31
CA LEU A 163 11.62 4.89 -4.11
C LEU A 163 10.25 5.01 -3.44
N ASP A 164 9.23 4.56 -4.16
CA ASP A 164 7.88 4.40 -3.67
C ASP A 164 7.53 2.91 -3.65
N CYS A 165 6.63 2.50 -2.77
CA CYS A 165 6.16 1.12 -2.71
C CYS A 165 4.67 1.08 -3.02
N ASP A 166 4.23 0.05 -3.73
CA ASP A 166 2.80 -0.14 -4.01
C ASP A 166 2.16 -0.94 -2.88
N PRO A 167 1.31 -0.29 -2.06
CA PRO A 167 0.59 -1.00 -1.01
C PRO A 167 -0.45 -1.91 -1.65
N ALA A 168 -0.38 -3.20 -1.35
CA ALA A 168 -1.44 -4.16 -1.63
C ALA A 168 -2.14 -4.55 -0.32
N LEU A 169 -3.47 -4.42 -0.31
CA LEU A 169 -4.26 -4.92 0.79
C LEU A 169 -4.18 -6.45 0.82
N THR A 170 -3.87 -7.00 1.99
CA THR A 170 -3.95 -8.45 2.18
C THR A 170 -5.40 -8.91 2.03
N PRO A 171 -5.65 -10.14 1.54
CA PRO A 171 -7.00 -10.70 1.50
C PRO A 171 -7.71 -10.63 2.87
N LEU A 172 -6.94 -10.77 3.96
CA LEU A 172 -7.44 -10.63 5.33
C LEU A 172 -7.94 -9.21 5.61
N ALA A 173 -7.15 -8.18 5.29
CA ALA A 173 -7.58 -6.80 5.44
C ALA A 173 -8.83 -6.50 4.60
N THR A 174 -8.90 -6.99 3.36
CA THR A 174 -10.09 -6.85 2.50
C THR A 174 -11.32 -7.47 3.14
N VAL A 175 -11.23 -8.70 3.67
CA VAL A 175 -12.35 -9.37 4.34
C VAL A 175 -12.81 -8.59 5.58
N LEU A 176 -11.89 -8.07 6.38
CA LEU A 176 -12.23 -7.26 7.55
C LEU A 176 -12.98 -5.98 7.18
N ILE A 177 -12.55 -5.29 6.12
CA ILE A 177 -13.22 -4.09 5.60
C ILE A 177 -14.64 -4.43 5.15
N VAL A 178 -14.83 -5.55 4.46
CA VAL A 178 -16.16 -5.99 3.99
C VAL A 178 -17.09 -6.33 5.16
N ILE A 179 -16.60 -7.06 6.17
CA ILE A 179 -17.40 -7.39 7.37
C ILE A 179 -17.79 -6.11 8.11
N LEU A 180 -16.86 -5.18 8.31
CA LEU A 180 -17.13 -3.90 8.95
C LEU A 180 -18.22 -3.12 8.19
N ALA A 181 -18.13 -3.06 6.86
CA ALA A 181 -19.14 -2.41 6.03
C ALA A 181 -20.53 -3.05 6.19
N ILE A 182 -20.62 -4.39 6.21
CA ILE A 182 -21.89 -5.10 6.41
C ILE A 182 -22.48 -4.79 7.78
N VAL A 183 -21.65 -4.79 8.84
CA VAL A 183 -22.10 -4.48 10.21
C VAL A 183 -22.65 -3.06 10.30
N VAL A 184 -21.97 -2.08 9.68
CA VAL A 184 -22.43 -0.69 9.63
C VAL A 184 -23.76 -0.58 8.88
N VAL A 185 -23.89 -1.22 7.72
CA VAL A 185 -25.13 -1.21 6.93
C VAL A 185 -26.29 -1.88 7.69
N ALA A 186 -26.05 -3.03 8.31
CA ALA A 186 -27.05 -3.74 9.11
C ALA A 186 -27.50 -2.91 10.33
N ALA A 187 -26.56 -2.26 11.02
CA ALA A 187 -26.87 -1.35 12.11
C ALA A 187 -27.73 -0.18 11.61
N CYS A 188 -27.35 0.46 10.49
CA CYS A 188 -28.13 1.53 9.88
C CYS A 188 -29.55 1.07 9.50
N ALA A 189 -29.70 -0.10 8.88
CA ALA A 189 -31.00 -0.67 8.52
C ALA A 189 -31.86 -0.95 9.76
N CYS A 190 -31.27 -1.50 10.83
CA CYS A 190 -31.96 -1.72 12.10
C CYS A 190 -32.43 -0.40 12.73
N PHE A 191 -31.61 0.64 12.71
CA PHE A 191 -32.01 1.96 13.21
C PHE A 191 -33.16 2.56 12.40
N LEU A 192 -33.14 2.45 11.07
CA LEU A 192 -34.22 2.93 10.22
C LEU A 192 -35.51 2.16 10.47
N TRP A 193 -35.46 0.83 10.56
CA TRP A 193 -36.63 0.00 10.83
C TRP A 193 -37.24 0.29 12.21
N CYS A 194 -36.41 0.33 13.26
CA CYS A 194 -36.88 0.62 14.62
C CYS A 194 -37.42 2.05 14.77
N CYS A 195 -36.91 3.03 14.02
CA CYS A 195 -37.42 4.40 14.03
C CYS A 195 -38.72 4.55 13.21
N CYS A 196 -38.90 3.77 12.14
CA CYS A 196 -40.09 3.85 11.28
C CYS A 196 -41.30 3.05 11.80
N CYS A 197 -41.09 2.02 12.62
CA CYS A 197 -42.17 1.19 13.17
C CYS A 197 -42.73 1.67 14.53
N ARG A 198 -42.42 2.90 14.97
CA ARG A 198 -42.81 3.45 16.29
C ARG A 198 -43.47 4.82 16.21
#